data_AF-A0A3C2CVK3-F1
#
_entry.id   AF-A0A3C2CVK3-F1
#
_cell.length_a   1.000
_cell.length_b   1.000
_cell.length_c   1.000
_cell.angle_alpha   90.00
_cell.angle_beta   90.00
_cell.angle_gamma   90.00
#
_symmetry.space_group_name_H-M   'P 1'
#
loop_
_entity.id
_entity.type
_entity.pdbx_description
1 polymer ?
#
loop_
_entity_poly.entity_id
_entity_poly.type
_entity_poly.pdbx_seq_one_letter_code
_entity_poly.pdbx_strand_id
1 'polypeptide(L)'
;MSFFNKMFASVGIGSAKVDTRLEKDRVMPGEVIRGMVLIQGGKTEQSVDDIYLSLHTTYIKEVDDKKIASTAQIDRFRLTQSFIIKENETKEIPFSFKLPLEIPLSLGRTKIWVATGLDIKNPYPQDQLHF
;
A
#
# COMPACT_ATOMS: atom_id res chain seq x y z
N MET A 1 1.14 -2.01 -27.17
CA MET A 1 0.99 -0.60 -26.80
C MET A 1 0.52 -0.54 -25.35
N SER A 2 1.43 -0.33 -24.40
CA SER A 2 1.03 -0.28 -22.99
C SER A 2 0.95 1.17 -22.51
N PHE A 3 -0.27 1.68 -22.41
CA PHE A 3 -0.56 2.99 -21.83
C PHE A 3 -0.61 2.86 -20.31
N PHE A 4 0.56 2.80 -19.67
CA PHE A 4 0.66 2.97 -18.22
C PHE A 4 0.96 4.45 -17.94
N ASN A 5 -0.05 5.21 -17.50
CA ASN A 5 0.17 6.51 -16.88
C ASN A 5 0.66 6.26 -15.45
N LYS A 6 1.99 6.21 -15.32
CA LYS A 6 2.66 5.63 -14.17
C LYS A 6 2.65 6.57 -12.95
N MET A 7 1.67 6.39 -12.07
CA MET A 7 1.82 6.76 -10.67
C MET A 7 2.64 5.66 -9.97
N PHE A 8 3.73 6.04 -9.31
CA PHE A 8 4.64 5.12 -8.61
C PHE A 8 4.67 5.43 -7.12
N ALA A 9 4.49 4.40 -6.30
CA ALA A 9 4.88 4.43 -4.89
C ALA A 9 5.91 3.32 -4.68
N SER A 10 7.08 3.66 -4.14
CA SER A 10 8.16 2.73 -3.83
C SER A 10 8.44 2.75 -2.33
N VAL A 11 8.47 1.58 -1.70
CA VAL A 11 8.79 1.44 -0.28
C VAL A 11 9.68 0.23 -0.05
N GLY A 12 10.71 0.37 0.77
CA GLY A 12 11.51 -0.74 1.27
C GLY A 12 10.85 -1.35 2.51
N ILE A 13 10.64 -2.65 2.53
CA ILE A 13 10.07 -3.37 3.68
C ILE A 13 10.94 -4.60 3.95
N GLY A 14 11.62 -4.62 5.10
CA GLY A 14 12.65 -5.61 5.38
C GLY A 14 13.80 -5.53 4.37
N SER A 15 14.12 -6.64 3.70
CA SER A 15 15.11 -6.67 2.62
C SER A 15 14.51 -6.43 1.23
N ALA A 16 13.18 -6.51 1.09
CA ALA A 16 12.50 -6.37 -0.18
C ALA A 16 12.16 -4.91 -0.53
N LYS A 17 12.13 -4.61 -1.83
CA LYS A 17 11.63 -3.35 -2.38
C LYS A 17 10.29 -3.58 -3.04
N VAL A 18 9.33 -2.71 -2.79
CA VAL A 18 7.96 -2.83 -3.29
C VAL A 18 7.60 -1.59 -4.10
N ASP A 19 7.23 -1.79 -5.36
CA ASP A 19 6.79 -0.76 -6.28
C ASP A 19 5.32 -1.00 -6.68
N THR A 20 4.43 -0.06 -6.36
CA THR A 20 3.01 -0.15 -6.73
C THR A 20 2.70 0.79 -7.88
N ARG A 21 2.04 0.26 -8.91
CA ARG A 21 1.73 0.95 -10.16
C ARG A 21 0.24 0.87 -10.43
N LEU A 22 -0.37 2.03 -10.69
CA LEU A 22 -1.75 2.12 -11.15
C LEU A 22 -1.80 2.24 -12.67
N GLU A 23 -2.85 1.70 -13.29
CA GLU A 23 -3.08 1.89 -14.74
C GLU A 23 -3.47 3.33 -15.09
N LYS A 24 -4.12 4.02 -14.15
CA LYS A 24 -4.63 5.39 -14.29
C LYS A 24 -4.21 6.24 -13.09
N ASP A 25 -3.96 7.52 -13.34
CA ASP A 25 -3.64 8.55 -12.35
C ASP A 25 -4.89 9.30 -11.83
N ARG A 26 -6.03 9.13 -12.50
CA ARG A 26 -7.33 9.71 -12.13
C ARG A 26 -8.41 8.65 -12.16
N VAL A 27 -9.24 8.65 -11.12
CA VAL A 27 -10.32 7.69 -10.90
C VAL A 27 -11.50 8.39 -10.25
N MET A 28 -12.71 7.86 -10.46
CA MET A 28 -13.94 8.35 -9.82
C MET A 28 -14.44 7.39 -8.74
N PRO A 29 -15.17 7.87 -7.71
CA PRO A 29 -15.82 7.00 -6.74
C PRO A 29 -16.68 5.93 -7.42
N GLY A 30 -16.57 4.69 -6.97
CA GLY A 30 -17.26 3.54 -7.58
C GLY A 30 -16.55 2.91 -8.78
N GLU A 31 -15.51 3.51 -9.34
CA GLU A 31 -14.73 2.91 -10.42
C GLU A 31 -13.87 1.74 -9.93
N VAL A 32 -13.53 0.84 -10.86
CA VAL A 32 -12.57 -0.24 -10.60
C VAL A 32 -11.17 0.29 -10.86
N ILE A 33 -10.36 0.28 -9.81
CA ILE A 33 -8.93 0.56 -9.87
C ILE A 33 -8.20 -0.73 -10.23
N ARG A 34 -7.22 -0.63 -11.13
CA ARG A 34 -6.36 -1.74 -11.54
C ARG A 34 -4.91 -1.32 -11.51
N GLY A 35 -4.05 -2.29 -11.27
CA GLY A 35 -2.62 -2.05 -11.19
C GLY A 35 -1.81 -3.30 -10.94
N MET A 36 -0.55 -3.09 -10.62
CA MET A 36 0.42 -4.13 -10.34
C MET A 36 1.33 -3.72 -9.19
N VAL A 37 1.55 -4.65 -8.26
CA VAL A 37 2.63 -4.55 -7.28
C VAL A 37 3.81 -5.37 -7.79
N LEU A 38 4.97 -4.73 -7.91
CA LEU A 38 6.24 -5.38 -8.18
C LEU A 38 7.01 -5.47 -6.87
N ILE A 39 7.46 -6.66 -6.52
CA ILE A 39 8.27 -6.93 -5.33
C ILE A 39 9.63 -7.42 -5.82
N GLN A 40 10.70 -6.78 -5.35
CA GLN A 40 12.07 -7.19 -5.61
C GLN A 40 12.68 -7.67 -4.29
N GLY A 41 13.03 -8.95 -4.24
CA GLY A 41 13.76 -9.53 -3.11
C GLY A 41 15.13 -8.89 -2.95
N GLY A 42 15.56 -8.76 -1.69
CA GLY A 42 16.89 -8.22 -1.36
C GLY A 42 17.99 -9.25 -1.49
N LYS A 43 19.03 -9.09 -0.66
CA LYS A 43 20.21 -10.00 -0.60
C LYS A 43 19.95 -11.32 0.11
N THR A 44 18.80 -11.48 0.75
CA THR A 44 18.43 -12.69 1.49
C THR A 44 16.99 -13.02 1.19
N GLU A 45 16.67 -14.32 1.22
CA GLU A 45 15.29 -14.77 1.15
C GLU A 45 14.46 -14.26 2.34
N GLN A 46 13.16 -14.08 2.12
CA GLN A 46 12.25 -13.54 3.11
C GLN A 46 10.86 -14.16 2.97
N SER A 47 10.26 -14.55 4.10
CA SER A 47 8.87 -15.00 4.16
C SER A 47 7.95 -13.79 4.36
N VAL A 48 7.03 -13.61 3.42
CA VAL A 48 5.96 -12.62 3.47
C VAL A 48 4.69 -13.35 3.92
N ASP A 49 4.14 -12.97 5.06
CA ASP A 49 2.90 -13.54 5.58
C ASP A 49 1.69 -12.92 4.89
N ASP A 50 1.74 -11.60 4.67
CA ASP A 50 0.66 -10.88 4.03
C ASP A 50 1.13 -9.70 3.17
N ILE A 51 0.37 -9.45 2.12
CA ILE A 51 0.47 -8.24 1.30
C ILE A 51 -0.90 -7.63 1.14
N TYR A 52 -0.95 -6.31 1.31
CA TYR A 52 -2.18 -5.56 1.25
C TYR A 52 -1.99 -4.17 0.67
N LEU A 53 -3.05 -3.67 0.04
CA LEU A 53 -3.22 -2.27 -0.28
C LEU A 53 -4.11 -1.64 0.78
N SER A 54 -3.80 -0.41 1.15
CA SER A 54 -4.60 0.40 2.06
C SER A 54 -4.91 1.73 1.39
N LEU A 55 -6.19 2.09 1.39
CA LEU A 55 -6.69 3.35 0.85
C LEU A 55 -6.76 4.35 1.99
N HIS A 56 -6.12 5.50 1.82
CA HIS A 56 -6.05 6.53 2.85
C HIS A 56 -6.58 7.86 2.34
N THR A 57 -7.01 8.69 3.28
CA THR A 57 -7.36 10.09 3.00
C THR A 57 -6.89 11.02 4.11
N THR A 58 -6.72 12.30 3.79
CA THR A 58 -6.52 13.36 4.77
C THR A 58 -7.84 14.03 5.14
N TYR A 59 -8.02 14.34 6.42
CA TYR A 59 -9.10 15.16 6.92
C TYR A 59 -8.56 16.19 7.92
N ILE A 60 -9.35 17.24 8.20
CA ILE A 60 -8.99 18.25 9.19
C ILE A 60 -9.81 17.94 10.45
N LYS A 61 -9.11 17.75 11.57
CA LYS A 61 -9.70 17.68 12.90
C LYS A 61 -9.42 18.98 13.64
N GLU A 62 -10.38 19.44 14.42
CA GLU A 62 -10.21 20.56 15.34
C GLU A 62 -9.91 20.03 16.74
N VAL A 63 -8.82 20.51 17.34
CA VAL A 63 -8.40 20.20 18.72
C VAL A 63 -7.94 21.50 19.34
N ASP A 64 -8.56 21.90 20.45
CA ASP A 64 -8.25 23.15 21.18
C ASP A 64 -8.17 24.38 20.25
N ASP A 65 -9.21 24.61 19.44
CA ASP A 65 -9.33 25.67 18.42
C ASP A 65 -8.21 25.67 17.33
N LYS A 66 -7.46 24.57 17.21
CA LYS A 66 -6.44 24.38 16.18
C LYS A 66 -6.88 23.34 15.16
N LYS A 67 -6.72 23.68 13.89
CA LYS A 67 -6.94 22.78 12.75
C LYS A 67 -5.71 21.91 12.51
N ILE A 68 -5.85 20.60 12.69
CA ILE A 68 -4.79 19.60 12.52
C ILE A 68 -5.15 18.70 11.34
N ALA A 69 -4.23 18.57 10.39
CA ALA A 69 -4.37 17.58 9.32
C ALA A 69 -4.10 16.18 9.89
N SER A 70 -5.07 15.29 9.72
CA SER A 70 -5.03 13.90 10.18
C SER A 70 -5.25 12.96 9.00
N THR A 71 -4.76 11.72 9.12
CA THR A 71 -4.94 10.67 8.12
C THR A 71 -5.94 9.64 8.63
N ALA A 72 -6.84 9.19 7.76
CA ALA A 72 -7.73 8.07 8.01
C ALA A 72 -7.52 6.99 6.94
N GLN A 73 -7.48 5.72 7.37
CA GLN A 73 -7.59 4.58 6.47
C GLN A 73 -9.08 4.37 6.15
N ILE A 74 -9.43 4.42 4.87
CA ILE A 74 -10.78 4.17 4.37
C ILE A 74 -11.02 2.67 4.25
N ASP A 75 -10.07 1.96 3.64
CA ASP A 75 -10.24 0.54 3.33
C ASP A 75 -8.88 -0.19 3.25
N ARG A 76 -8.90 -1.51 3.36
CA ARG A 76 -7.72 -2.38 3.23
C ARG A 76 -8.07 -3.64 2.42
N PHE A 77 -7.30 -3.88 1.37
CA PHE A 77 -7.47 -5.00 0.46
C PHE A 77 -6.28 -5.94 0.55
N ARG A 78 -6.50 -7.18 0.98
CA ARG A 78 -5.48 -8.24 0.92
C ARG A 78 -5.27 -8.66 -0.53
N LEU A 79 -4.02 -8.71 -0.99
CA LEU A 79 -3.70 -9.05 -2.39
C LEU A 79 -3.44 -10.54 -2.61
N THR A 80 -2.75 -11.21 -1.70
CA THR A 80 -2.48 -12.65 -1.79
C THR A 80 -2.20 -13.26 -0.42
N GLN A 81 -2.11 -14.59 -0.40
CA GLN A 81 -1.66 -15.39 0.73
C GLN A 81 -0.14 -15.33 0.89
N SER A 82 0.38 -15.92 1.95
CA SER A 82 1.81 -15.93 2.25
C SER A 82 2.65 -16.54 1.12
N PHE A 83 3.86 -16.02 0.94
CA PHE A 83 4.84 -16.52 -0.03
C PHE A 83 6.26 -16.20 0.42
N ILE A 84 7.23 -16.91 -0.15
CA ILE A 84 8.65 -16.61 0.01
C ILE A 84 9.09 -15.79 -1.20
N ILE A 85 9.80 -14.69 -0.96
CA ILE A 85 10.55 -13.96 -1.99
C ILE A 85 12.03 -14.32 -1.84
N LYS A 86 12.63 -14.89 -2.88
CA LYS A 86 14.04 -15.30 -2.87
C LYS A 86 14.95 -14.09 -3.08
N GLU A 87 16.24 -14.31 -2.83
CA GLU A 87 17.28 -13.32 -3.13
C GLU A 87 17.20 -12.85 -4.60
N ASN A 88 17.15 -11.53 -4.80
CA ASN A 88 17.04 -10.86 -6.11
C ASN A 88 15.83 -11.29 -6.98
N GLU A 89 14.88 -12.06 -6.46
CA GLU A 89 13.68 -12.47 -7.19
C GLU A 89 12.80 -11.25 -7.46
N THR A 90 12.21 -11.18 -8.66
CA THR A 90 11.16 -10.21 -8.95
C THR A 90 9.83 -10.93 -9.06
N LYS A 91 8.85 -10.49 -8.28
CA LYS A 91 7.49 -11.02 -8.27
C LYS A 91 6.49 -9.94 -8.62
N GLU A 92 5.60 -10.23 -9.55
CA GLU A 92 4.54 -9.32 -9.98
C GLU A 92 3.18 -9.83 -9.51
N ILE A 93 2.41 -8.96 -8.87
CA ILE A 93 1.08 -9.27 -8.33
C ILE A 93 0.09 -8.27 -8.93
N PRO A 94 -0.72 -8.67 -9.93
CA PRO A 94 -1.79 -7.82 -10.44
C PRO A 94 -2.87 -7.66 -9.37
N PHE A 95 -3.49 -6.50 -9.32
CA PHE A 95 -4.61 -6.24 -8.41
C PHE A 95 -5.73 -5.47 -9.09
N SER A 96 -6.93 -5.65 -8.55
CA SER A 96 -8.07 -4.81 -8.86
C SER A 96 -9.00 -4.70 -7.66
N PHE A 97 -9.50 -3.49 -7.39
CA PHE A 97 -10.52 -3.26 -6.37
C PHE A 97 -11.48 -2.16 -6.80
N LYS A 98 -12.70 -2.20 -6.27
CA LYS A 98 -13.69 -1.15 -6.50
C LYS A 98 -13.48 -0.03 -5.48
N LEU A 99 -13.33 1.20 -5.96
CA LEU A 99 -13.20 2.36 -5.11
C LEU A 99 -14.53 2.61 -4.38
N PRO A 100 -14.55 2.75 -3.04
CA PRO A 100 -15.81 2.99 -2.31
C PRO A 100 -16.52 4.23 -2.82
N LEU A 101 -17.86 4.26 -2.79
CA LEU A 101 -18.63 5.43 -3.21
C LEU A 101 -18.53 6.58 -2.19
N GLU A 102 -18.22 6.26 -0.94
CA GLU A 102 -18.16 7.19 0.19
C GLU A 102 -16.83 7.93 0.28
N ILE A 103 -15.87 7.68 -0.64
CA ILE A 103 -14.60 8.39 -0.62
C ILE A 103 -14.82 9.89 -0.84
N PRO A 104 -14.08 10.77 -0.13
CA PRO A 104 -14.15 12.18 -0.41
C PRO A 104 -13.58 12.47 -1.80
N LEU A 105 -13.97 13.60 -2.39
CA LEU A 105 -13.29 14.08 -3.59
C LEU A 105 -11.93 14.66 -3.19
N SER A 106 -10.89 14.35 -3.96
CA SER A 106 -9.55 14.93 -3.81
C SER A 106 -9.54 16.41 -4.23
N LEU A 107 -10.16 17.27 -3.40
CA LEU A 107 -10.29 18.70 -3.61
C LEU A 107 -9.54 19.49 -2.53
N GLY A 108 -8.81 20.53 -2.95
CA GLY A 108 -8.08 21.42 -2.05
C GLY A 108 -7.00 20.69 -1.25
N ARG A 109 -7.21 20.54 0.07
CA ARG A 109 -6.25 19.91 1.01
C ARG A 109 -6.53 18.42 1.24
N THR A 110 -7.64 17.89 0.74
CA THR A 110 -7.98 16.48 0.85
C THR A 110 -7.22 15.71 -0.21
N LYS A 111 -6.37 14.78 0.22
CA LYS A 111 -5.63 13.87 -0.63
C LYS A 111 -6.16 12.47 -0.42
N ILE A 112 -6.15 11.67 -1.49
CA ILE A 112 -6.38 10.24 -1.44
C ILE A 112 -5.17 9.55 -2.04
N TRP A 113 -4.71 8.48 -1.40
CA TRP A 113 -3.61 7.68 -1.91
C TRP A 113 -3.77 6.22 -1.50
N VAL A 114 -3.09 5.36 -2.26
CA VAL A 114 -2.95 3.94 -1.96
C VAL A 114 -1.55 3.72 -1.38
N ALA A 115 -1.48 3.00 -0.28
CA ALA A 115 -0.24 2.54 0.33
C ALA A 115 -0.19 1.02 0.35
N THR A 116 0.97 0.47 0.04
CA THR A 116 1.21 -0.98 0.03
C THR A 116 1.98 -1.38 1.26
N GLY A 117 1.49 -2.41 1.96
CA GLY A 117 2.15 -3.01 3.10
C GLY A 117 2.50 -4.46 2.83
N LEU A 118 3.62 -4.89 3.42
CA LEU A 118 4.05 -6.27 3.51
C LEU A 118 4.24 -6.61 5.00
N ASP A 119 3.53 -7.63 5.45
CA ASP A 119 3.74 -8.24 6.76
C ASP A 119 4.79 -9.34 6.58
N ILE A 120 5.97 -9.11 7.15
CA ILE A 120 7.10 -10.03 7.07
C ILE A 120 7.11 -10.88 8.32
N LYS A 121 7.22 -12.19 8.13
CA LYS A 121 7.44 -13.09 9.25
C LYS A 121 8.82 -12.82 9.82
N ASN A 122 8.89 -12.37 11.07
CA ASN A 122 10.17 -12.20 11.74
C ASN A 122 10.75 -13.58 12.08
N PRO A 123 11.95 -13.96 11.57
CA PRO A 123 12.55 -15.24 11.90
C PRO A 123 13.15 -15.26 13.31
N TYR A 124 13.29 -14.10 13.98
CA TYR A 124 13.84 -13.99 15.32
C TYR A 124 12.73 -13.80 16.37
N PRO A 125 12.67 -14.62 17.44
CA PRO A 125 11.82 -14.34 18.58
C PRO A 125 12.23 -12.99 19.17
N GLN A 126 11.28 -12.06 19.34
CA GLN A 126 11.53 -10.86 20.11
C GLN A 126 11.61 -11.28 21.58
N ASP A 127 12.83 -11.47 22.10
CA ASP A 127 13.04 -11.59 23.53
C ASP A 127 12.62 -10.27 24.20
N GLN A 128 11.38 -10.21 24.69
CA GLN A 128 10.89 -9.11 25.51
C GLN A 128 11.41 -9.32 26.93
N LEU A 129 12.52 -8.65 27.26
CA LEU A 129 12.93 -8.50 28.65
C LEU A 129 11.98 -7.49 29.31
N HIS A 130 11.06 -8.00 30.13
CA HIS A 130 10.34 -7.18 31.10
C HIS A 130 11.28 -6.84 32.26
N PHE A 131 11.42 -5.55 32.57
CA PHE A 131 11.97 -5.06 33.84
C PHE A 131 10.82 -4.57 34.71
#